data_AF-A0A410D9Y3-F1
#
_entry.id   AF-A0A410D9Y3-F1
#
_cell.length_a   1.000
_cell.length_b   1.000
_cell.length_c   1.000
_cell.angle_alpha   90.00
_cell.angle_beta   90.00
_cell.angle_gamma   90.00
#
_symmetry.space_group_name_H-M   'P 1'
#
loop_
_entity.id
_entity.type
_entity.pdbx_description
1 polymer ?
#
loop_
_entity_poly.entity_id
_entity_poly.type
_entity_poly.pdbx_seq_one_letter_code
_entity_poly.pdbx_strand_id
1 'polypeptide(L)'
;MPDERNDMEKWRITIEPFLRSKLNEFHLLGLNHLKMDEFWQFVKESLEKKKTDKPERIHEVVAAVMALTVNDYMNKLRVDMFKNSSTAIDQSLFK
;
A
#
# COMPACT_ATOMS: atom_id res chain seq x y z
N MET A 1 -7.95 -22.90 -12.02
CA MET A 1 -7.20 -22.10 -11.04
C MET A 1 -8.22 -21.18 -10.38
N PRO A 2 -8.67 -21.44 -9.14
CA PRO A 2 -9.60 -20.54 -8.47
C PRO A 2 -8.86 -19.24 -8.12
N ASP A 3 -9.51 -18.12 -8.34
CA ASP A 3 -8.96 -16.76 -8.28
C ASP A 3 -8.24 -16.42 -6.95
N GLU A 4 -6.90 -16.46 -6.94
CA GLU A 4 -6.02 -16.03 -5.84
C GLU A 4 -6.30 -14.59 -5.36
N ARG A 5 -6.92 -13.76 -6.21
CA ARG A 5 -7.34 -12.39 -5.85
C ARG A 5 -8.41 -12.37 -4.75
N ASN A 6 -9.14 -13.45 -4.55
CA ASN A 6 -10.25 -13.53 -3.61
C ASN A 6 -9.80 -13.72 -2.15
N ASP A 7 -8.58 -14.22 -1.90
CA ASP A 7 -8.13 -14.49 -0.53
C ASP A 7 -7.59 -13.26 0.20
N MET A 8 -7.00 -12.30 -0.53
CA MET A 8 -6.54 -11.05 0.07
C MET A 8 -7.68 -10.18 0.60
N GLU A 9 -8.82 -10.13 -0.09
CA GLU A 9 -9.97 -9.34 0.40
C GLU A 9 -10.66 -10.04 1.59
N LYS A 10 -10.67 -11.37 1.63
CA LYS A 10 -11.07 -12.11 2.84
C LYS A 10 -10.13 -11.80 4.01
N TRP A 11 -8.82 -11.78 3.77
CA TRP A 11 -7.85 -11.44 4.80
C TRP A 11 -7.98 -10.00 5.26
N ARG A 12 -8.30 -9.06 4.37
CA ARG A 12 -8.56 -7.65 4.73
C ARG A 12 -9.59 -7.53 5.86
N ILE A 13 -10.69 -8.27 5.77
CA ILE A 13 -11.73 -8.30 6.81
C ILE A 13 -11.14 -8.84 8.12
N THR A 14 -10.42 -9.96 8.06
CA THR A 14 -9.83 -10.59 9.24
C THR A 14 -8.76 -9.72 9.92
N ILE A 15 -7.95 -8.98 9.16
CA ILE A 15 -6.88 -8.13 9.68
C ILE A 15 -7.29 -6.66 9.87
N GLU A 16 -8.55 -6.32 9.64
CA GLU A 16 -9.08 -4.96 9.76
C GLU A 16 -8.67 -4.25 11.07
N PRO A 17 -8.67 -4.91 12.25
CA PRO A 17 -8.23 -4.27 13.48
C PRO A 17 -6.77 -3.78 13.43
N PHE A 18 -5.89 -4.55 12.78
CA PHE A 18 -4.49 -4.19 12.61
C PHE A 18 -4.33 -3.05 11.60
N LEU A 19 -5.07 -3.11 10.48
CA LEU A 19 -5.10 -2.04 9.49
C LEU A 19 -5.56 -0.72 10.12
N ARG A 20 -6.62 -0.76 10.93
CA ARG A 20 -7.17 0.42 11.61
C ARG A 20 -6.20 0.97 12.66
N SER A 21 -5.59 0.10 13.45
CA SER A 21 -4.57 0.49 14.43
C SER A 21 -3.40 1.21 13.75
N LYS A 22 -2.90 0.65 12.65
CA LYS A 22 -1.79 1.22 11.89
C LYS A 22 -2.16 2.50 11.15
N LEU A 23 -3.37 2.58 10.60
CA LEU A 23 -3.89 3.80 9.99
C LEU A 23 -4.01 4.93 11.00
N ASN A 24 -4.50 4.65 12.22
CA ASN A 24 -4.57 5.64 13.29
C ASN A 24 -3.17 6.14 13.69
N GLU A 25 -2.16 5.28 13.72
CA GLU A 25 -0.76 5.68 13.93
C GLU A 25 -0.31 6.67 12.84
N PHE A 26 -0.63 6.41 11.58
CA PHE A 26 -0.31 7.31 10.46
C PHE A 26 -1.02 8.66 10.60
N HIS A 27 -2.28 8.66 11.04
CA HIS A 27 -3.02 9.88 11.35
C HIS A 27 -2.36 10.67 12.47
N LEU A 28 -1.98 10.02 13.57
CA LEU A 28 -1.25 10.66 14.68
C LEU A 28 0.07 11.30 14.24
N LEU A 29 0.70 10.75 13.21
CA LEU A 29 1.94 11.27 12.62
C LEU A 29 1.72 12.32 11.52
N GLY A 30 0.47 12.78 11.32
CA GLY A 30 0.12 13.91 10.45
C GLY A 30 -0.57 13.54 9.13
N LEU A 31 -0.77 12.25 8.83
CA LEU A 31 -1.42 11.80 7.59
C LEU A 31 -2.96 11.70 7.72
N ASN A 32 -3.61 12.67 8.37
CA ASN A 32 -5.04 12.66 8.72
C ASN A 32 -6.02 12.43 7.55
N HIS A 33 -5.60 12.71 6.32
CA HIS A 33 -6.41 12.58 5.12
C HIS A 33 -6.33 11.18 4.49
N LEU A 34 -5.41 10.32 4.94
CA LEU A 34 -5.23 8.98 4.43
C LEU A 34 -6.45 8.11 4.75
N LYS A 35 -7.14 7.61 3.73
CA LYS A 35 -8.32 6.75 3.89
C LYS A 35 -7.94 5.27 3.96
N MET A 36 -8.81 4.46 4.55
CA MET A 36 -8.62 3.01 4.66
C MET A 36 -8.38 2.34 3.30
N ASP A 37 -9.11 2.74 2.25
CA ASP A 37 -8.93 2.16 0.92
C ASP A 37 -7.56 2.51 0.31
N GLU A 38 -7.12 3.76 0.46
CA GLU A 38 -5.81 4.22 -0.01
C GLU A 38 -4.68 3.53 0.76
N PHE A 39 -4.85 3.40 2.07
CA PHE A 39 -3.93 2.66 2.92
C PHE A 39 -3.86 1.18 2.53
N TRP A 40 -5.01 0.56 2.25
CA TRP A 40 -5.05 -0.83 1.79
C TRP A 40 -4.34 -1.02 0.45
N GLN A 41 -4.51 -0.09 -0.50
CA GLN A 41 -3.74 -0.12 -1.75
C GLN A 41 -2.24 -0.04 -1.48
N PHE A 42 -1.81 0.87 -0.60
CA PHE A 42 -0.41 0.98 -0.19
C PHE A 42 0.15 -0.30 0.45
N VAL A 43 -0.62 -0.98 1.30
CA VAL A 43 -0.24 -2.28 1.89
C VAL A 43 -0.03 -3.32 0.79
N LYS A 44 -0.96 -3.44 -0.15
CA LYS A 44 -0.86 -4.41 -1.26
C LYS A 44 0.38 -4.16 -2.12
N GLU A 45 0.62 -2.90 -2.52
CA GLU A 45 1.81 -2.54 -3.27
C GLU A 45 3.11 -2.83 -2.50
N SER A 46 3.10 -2.60 -1.18
CA SER A 46 4.25 -2.88 -0.32
C SER A 46 4.53 -4.39 -0.20
N LEU A 47 3.48 -5.21 -0.19
CA LEU A 47 3.60 -6.67 -0.24
C LEU A 47 4.15 -7.16 -1.58
N GLU A 48 3.62 -6.63 -2.69
CA GLU A 48 4.08 -6.98 -4.05
C GLU A 48 5.55 -6.62 -4.27
N LYS A 49 6.02 -5.48 -3.73
CA LYS A 49 7.41 -5.03 -3.84
C LYS A 49 8.41 -5.92 -3.10
N LYS A 50 7.99 -6.68 -2.08
CA LYS A 50 8.92 -7.43 -1.24
C LYS A 50 9.62 -8.59 -1.94
N LYS A 51 9.23 -8.98 -3.17
CA LYS A 51 9.87 -10.01 -4.06
C LYS A 51 10.11 -11.41 -3.46
N THR A 52 9.99 -11.58 -2.14
CA THR A 52 9.83 -12.87 -1.45
C THR A 52 8.43 -13.38 -1.80
N ASP A 53 8.27 -14.69 -1.95
CA ASP A 53 7.01 -15.34 -2.33
C ASP A 53 5.81 -14.68 -1.65
N LYS A 54 4.72 -14.51 -2.42
CA LYS A 54 3.48 -13.90 -1.92
C LYS A 54 3.16 -14.49 -0.55
N PRO A 55 2.79 -13.68 0.45
CA PRO A 55 2.56 -14.17 1.80
C PRO A 55 1.55 -15.32 1.76
N GLU A 56 1.99 -16.51 2.15
CA GLU A 56 1.16 -17.72 2.12
C GLU A 56 0.23 -17.75 3.33
N ARG A 57 0.55 -16.97 4.37
CA ARG A 57 -0.12 -17.01 5.67
C ARG A 57 -0.53 -15.62 6.14
N ILE A 58 -1.70 -15.55 6.78
CA ILE A 58 -2.27 -14.29 7.27
C ILE A 58 -1.37 -13.54 8.26
N HIS A 59 -0.58 -14.23 9.08
CA HIS A 59 0.32 -13.59 10.04
C HIS A 59 1.49 -12.87 9.36
N GLU A 60 1.91 -13.32 8.17
CA GLU A 60 2.95 -12.64 7.38
C GLU A 60 2.43 -11.32 6.83
N VAL A 61 1.14 -11.29 6.43
CA VAL A 61 0.45 -10.06 6.03
C VAL A 61 0.34 -9.09 7.20
N VAL A 62 -0.06 -9.58 8.38
CA VAL A 62 -0.12 -8.74 9.60
C VAL A 62 1.28 -8.20 9.93
N ALA A 63 2.31 -9.04 9.92
CA ALA A 63 3.68 -8.61 10.18
C ALA A 63 4.15 -7.55 9.18
N ALA A 64 3.81 -7.72 7.89
CA ALA A 64 4.13 -6.74 6.87
C ALA A 64 3.41 -5.40 7.09
N VAL A 65 2.11 -5.43 7.43
CA VAL A 65 1.33 -4.22 7.77
C VAL A 65 1.96 -3.49 8.96
N MET A 66 2.29 -4.21 10.03
CA MET A 66 2.85 -3.61 11.24
C MET A 66 4.25 -3.04 11.03
N ALA A 67 5.01 -3.58 10.07
CA ALA A 67 6.34 -3.10 9.70
C ALA A 67 6.33 -1.82 8.84
N LEU A 68 5.17 -1.41 8.29
CA LEU A 68 5.10 -0.21 7.45
C LEU A 68 5.35 1.06 8.27
N THR A 69 6.01 2.03 7.65
CA THR A 69 6.27 3.33 8.26
C THR A 69 5.67 4.47 7.43
N VAL A 70 5.48 5.63 8.05
CA VAL A 70 5.09 6.87 7.34
C VAL A 70 6.13 7.23 6.27
N ASN A 71 7.41 6.96 6.53
CA ASN A 71 8.47 7.20 5.56
C ASN A 71 8.31 6.33 4.31
N ASP A 72 7.93 5.06 4.46
CA ASP A 72 7.65 4.17 3.32
C ASP A 72 6.51 4.71 2.46
N TYR A 73 5.45 5.20 3.11
CA TYR A 73 4.32 5.81 2.41
C TYR A 73 4.69 7.11 1.70
N MET A 74 5.47 7.99 2.34
CA MET A 74 5.95 9.23 1.71
C MET A 74 6.89 8.95 0.53
N ASN A 75 7.75 7.94 0.64
CA ASN A 75 8.60 7.50 -0.47
C ASN A 75 7.76 6.97 -1.63
N LYS A 76 6.70 6.20 -1.35
CA LYS A 76 5.74 5.74 -2.35
C LYS A 76 5.05 6.91 -3.05
N LEU A 77 4.49 7.86 -2.30
CA LEU A 77 3.86 9.06 -2.86
C LEU A 77 4.82 9.84 -3.76
N ARG A 78 6.06 10.02 -3.31
CA ARG A 78 7.09 10.71 -4.11
C ARG A 78 7.34 9.99 -5.44
N VAL A 79 7.51 8.67 -5.41
CA VAL A 79 7.70 7.85 -6.63
C VAL A 79 6.50 7.98 -7.56
N ASP A 80 5.28 7.92 -7.04
CA ASP A 80 4.06 8.04 -7.83
C ASP A 80 3.94 9.42 -8.48
N MET A 81 4.28 10.49 -7.75
CA MET A 81 4.33 11.84 -8.30
C MET A 81 5.31 11.95 -9.46
N PHE A 82 6.51 11.36 -9.34
CA PHE A 82 7.49 11.36 -10.44
C PHE A 82 7.03 10.52 -11.64
N LYS A 83 6.41 9.36 -11.41
CA LYS A 83 5.83 8.54 -12.49
C LYS A 83 4.74 9.29 -13.24
N ASN A 84 3.82 9.93 -12.51
CA ASN A 84 2.74 10.71 -13.10
C ASN A 84 3.25 11.98 -13.79
N SER A 85 4.32 12.60 -13.27
CA SER A 85 4.99 13.75 -13.90
C SER A 85 5.64 13.37 -15.23
N SER A 86 6.29 12.20 -15.31
CA SER A 86 6.91 11.74 -16.56
C SER A 86 5.92 11.49 -17.71
N THR A 87 4.64 11.29 -17.42
CA THR A 87 3.59 11.18 -18.46
C THR A 87 3.08 12.56 -18.92
N ALA A 88 3.27 13.61 -18.11
CA ALA A 88 2.93 14.99 -18.44
C ALA A 88 4.11 15.76 -19.07
N ILE A 89 5.34 15.30 -18.87
CA ILE A 89 6.52 15.75 -19.64
C ILE A 89 6.47 15.05 -21.00
N ASP A 90 5.57 15.60 -21.81
CA ASP A 90 5.88 16.00 -23.17
C ASP A 90 5.54 15.09 -24.37
N GLN A 91 4.36 15.36 -24.94
CA GLN A 91 4.05 15.09 -26.35
C GLN A 91 4.07 16.39 -27.19
N SER A 92 4.55 17.50 -26.62
CA SER A 92 4.50 18.85 -27.21
C SER A 92 5.86 19.43 -27.63
N LEU A 93 7.00 18.91 -27.14
CA LEU A 93 8.37 19.25 -27.51
C LEU A 93 8.90 18.33 -28.61
N PHE A 94 8.10 17.35 -29.06
CA PHE A 94 8.34 16.53 -30.26
C PHE A 94 7.47 16.94 -31.46
N LYS A 95 6.91 18.16 -31.46
CA LYS A 95 6.21 18.74 -32.63
C LYS A 95 6.95 19.92 -33.22
#